data_AF-A0A6P9ACC3-F1
#
_entry.id   AF-A0A6P9ACC3-F1
#
_cell.length_a   1.000
_cell.length_b   1.000
_cell.length_c   1.000
_cell.angle_alpha   90.00
_cell.angle_beta   90.00
_cell.angle_gamma   90.00
#
_symmetry.space_group_name_H-M   'P 1'
#
loop_
_entity.id
_entity.type
_entity.pdbx_description
1 polymer ?
#
loop_
_entity_poly.entity_id
_entity_poly.type
_entity_poly.pdbx_seq_one_letter_code
_entity_poly.pdbx_strand_id
1 'polypeptide(L)'
;MDEMFITPANKLPGDSIATSDFASRNRRIYVLNEFNCRLLRDCMVPGTLPFLVIPSPTVELVFQLCSVFQLPPEVKYLALEIFDRFISLHYIDLWAHTYGSSTDRYTQKKTWFHTASRVKKQTLLRILSSIQIASKFVFQPSSMSLKHVRQYLLKWGHHYSLMSMYLSELRVFSTLDCKVPMYSMYDFTKALLEGLQYWANVSELHYTTEKVLEFSFLERDEIYHRYFRMSTNRWEPIPQERLQFANMQLNRFLMASSVVVSSLYIHHLEGLGPNKASEILSELGCVNSNDIRGLAIIIVELILGSTIVSTSCG
;
A
#
# COMPACT_ATOMS: atom_id res chain seq x y z
N MET A 1 14.10 16.19 -23.85
CA MET A 1 12.93 16.04 -24.74
C MET A 1 12.61 14.57 -24.79
N ASP A 2 11.62 14.21 -23.98
CA ASP A 2 10.68 13.08 -24.07
C ASP A 2 11.08 11.82 -24.85
N GLU A 3 11.51 10.81 -24.11
CA GLU A 3 11.12 9.42 -24.39
C GLU A 3 10.34 8.90 -23.18
N MET A 4 9.12 9.42 -23.06
CA MET A 4 8.12 9.08 -22.07
C MET A 4 6.88 8.65 -22.86
N PHE A 5 6.20 7.57 -22.44
CA PHE A 5 5.05 6.92 -23.08
C PHE A 5 5.37 5.87 -24.17
N ILE A 6 4.90 4.64 -23.96
CA ILE A 6 4.85 3.58 -24.98
C ILE A 6 3.45 3.57 -25.60
N THR A 7 3.38 3.79 -26.92
CA THR A 7 2.32 3.29 -27.82
C THR A 7 2.73 1.92 -28.41
N PRO A 8 1.77 1.08 -28.86
CA PRO A 8 2.01 -0.32 -29.14
C PRO A 8 2.59 -0.54 -30.54
N ALA A 9 3.91 -0.48 -30.69
CA ALA A 9 4.68 -1.21 -31.71
C ALA A 9 6.17 -0.85 -31.60
N ASN A 10 7.01 -1.83 -31.26
CA ASN A 10 8.23 -2.18 -32.00
C ASN A 10 9.04 -3.23 -31.24
N LYS A 11 9.27 -4.37 -31.88
CA LYS A 11 10.15 -5.45 -31.43
C LYS A 11 11.61 -5.06 -31.66
N LEU A 12 12.51 -5.49 -30.78
CA LEU A 12 13.95 -5.57 -31.02
C LEU A 12 14.41 -7.05 -30.95
N PRO A 13 15.47 -7.45 -31.71
CA PRO A 13 15.85 -8.86 -31.90
C PRO A 13 17.04 -9.35 -31.04
N GLY A 14 17.12 -10.68 -30.86
CA GLY A 14 18.32 -11.52 -30.64
C GLY A 14 18.92 -11.52 -29.23
N ASP A 15 18.60 -12.46 -28.35
CA ASP A 15 19.11 -13.84 -28.18
C ASP A 15 20.34 -13.99 -27.26
N SER A 16 20.13 -14.65 -26.11
CA SER A 16 21.04 -15.69 -25.60
C SER A 16 20.22 -16.72 -24.80
N ILE A 17 20.44 -18.00 -25.13
CA ILE A 17 19.52 -19.12 -24.95
C ILE A 17 20.03 -19.98 -23.79
N ALA A 18 19.59 -19.69 -22.56
CA ALA A 18 19.56 -20.60 -21.40
C ALA A 18 19.03 -19.92 -20.11
N THR A 19 19.02 -18.58 -20.05
CA THR A 19 18.43 -17.78 -18.95
C THR A 19 17.11 -17.09 -19.35
N SER A 20 16.70 -17.24 -20.62
CA SER A 20 15.64 -16.46 -21.24
C SER A 20 14.24 -16.86 -20.78
N ASP A 21 13.97 -18.11 -20.37
CA ASP A 21 12.63 -18.53 -19.96
C ASP A 21 12.27 -18.02 -18.55
N PHE A 22 13.22 -18.04 -17.60
CA PHE A 22 13.04 -17.46 -16.27
C PHE A 22 12.98 -15.92 -16.32
N ALA A 23 13.89 -15.29 -17.08
CA ALA A 23 13.92 -13.84 -17.22
C ALA A 23 12.72 -13.29 -18.02
N SER A 24 12.22 -14.02 -19.02
CA SER A 24 11.02 -13.60 -19.78
C SER A 24 9.73 -13.78 -18.99
N ARG A 25 9.61 -14.85 -18.18
CA ARG A 25 8.45 -15.08 -17.30
C ARG A 25 8.38 -14.08 -16.14
N ASN A 26 9.52 -13.67 -15.60
CA ASN A 26 9.59 -12.71 -14.49
C ASN A 26 9.65 -11.24 -14.94
N ARG A 27 9.35 -10.95 -16.22
CA ARG A 27 9.30 -9.57 -16.74
C ARG A 27 8.39 -8.66 -15.92
N ARG A 28 7.27 -9.19 -15.40
CA ARG A 28 6.36 -8.46 -14.51
C ARG A 28 7.04 -8.05 -13.20
N ILE A 29 7.83 -8.94 -12.61
CA ILE A 29 8.56 -8.68 -11.36
C ILE A 29 9.65 -7.63 -11.58
N TYR A 30 10.36 -7.68 -12.70
CA TYR A 30 11.34 -6.65 -13.06
C TYR A 30 10.71 -5.25 -13.16
N VAL A 31 9.56 -5.14 -13.85
CA VAL A 31 8.81 -3.87 -13.95
C VAL A 31 8.35 -3.37 -12.58
N LEU A 32 7.89 -4.28 -11.71
CA LEU A 32 7.52 -3.94 -10.34
C LEU A 32 8.72 -3.45 -9.53
N ASN A 33 9.91 -4.02 -9.73
CA ASN A 33 11.14 -3.58 -9.05
C ASN A 33 11.55 -2.17 -9.47
N GLU A 34 11.49 -1.88 -10.77
CA GLU A 34 11.71 -0.52 -11.25
C GLU A 34 10.69 0.47 -10.66
N PHE A 35 9.42 0.06 -10.58
CA PHE A 35 8.36 0.86 -9.96
C PHE A 35 8.61 1.10 -8.46
N ASN A 36 9.03 0.08 -7.70
CA ASN A 36 9.35 0.20 -6.27
C ASN A 36 10.51 1.17 -6.04
N CYS A 37 11.58 1.07 -6.83
CA CYS A 37 12.73 1.98 -6.78
C CYS A 37 12.34 3.43 -7.08
N ARG A 38 11.45 3.65 -8.07
CA ARG A 38 10.92 4.99 -8.39
C ARG A 38 10.06 5.52 -7.25
N LEU A 39 9.15 4.69 -6.72
CA LEU A 39 8.28 5.06 -5.61
C LEU A 39 9.08 5.47 -4.37
N LEU A 40 10.11 4.72 -3.99
CA LEU A 40 10.98 5.08 -2.89
C LEU A 40 11.63 6.46 -3.09
N ARG A 41 12.12 6.78 -4.29
CA ARG A 41 12.65 8.12 -4.61
C ARG A 41 11.58 9.21 -4.53
N ASP A 42 10.42 8.97 -5.13
CA ASP A 42 9.33 9.94 -5.21
C ASP A 42 8.64 10.16 -3.85
N CYS A 43 8.73 9.22 -2.92
CA CYS A 43 8.18 9.34 -1.58
C CYS A 43 9.16 9.92 -0.57
N MET A 44 10.48 9.85 -0.82
CA MET A 44 11.49 10.42 0.10
C MET A 44 11.81 11.90 -0.19
N VAL A 45 11.48 12.40 -1.38
CA VAL A 45 11.84 13.75 -1.83
C VAL A 45 10.76 14.83 -1.57
N PRO A 46 9.46 14.52 -1.45
CA PRO A 46 8.47 15.39 -0.82
C PRO A 46 8.37 15.06 0.67
N GLY A 47 8.09 16.04 1.54
CA GLY A 47 7.89 15.85 2.98
C GLY A 47 6.67 15.00 3.38
N THR A 48 6.19 14.13 2.50
CA THR A 48 5.16 13.11 2.71
C THR A 48 5.82 11.77 2.97
N LEU A 49 5.46 11.08 4.06
CA LEU A 49 5.79 9.67 4.24
C LEU A 49 4.52 8.83 4.03
N PRO A 50 4.31 8.25 2.84
CA PRO A 50 3.10 7.49 2.56
C PRO A 50 2.96 6.25 3.46
N PHE A 51 1.72 5.93 3.84
CA PHE A 51 1.31 4.86 4.75
C PHE A 51 1.85 4.95 6.18
N LEU A 52 2.39 6.09 6.58
CA LEU A 52 2.69 6.43 7.98
C LEU A 52 1.57 7.26 8.63
N VAL A 53 0.56 7.65 7.86
CA VAL A 53 -0.46 8.64 8.27
C VAL A 53 -1.87 8.04 8.34
N ILE A 54 -2.13 6.90 7.71
CA ILE A 54 -3.45 6.25 7.76
C ILE A 54 -3.54 5.31 8.97
N PRO A 55 -4.42 5.58 9.95
CA PRO A 55 -4.67 4.68 11.07
C PRO A 55 -5.46 3.43 10.65
N SER A 56 -5.29 2.31 11.36
CA SER A 56 -6.01 1.05 11.12
C SER A 56 -7.54 1.20 10.98
N PRO A 57 -8.25 2.01 11.78
CA PRO A 57 -9.70 2.22 11.58
C PRO A 57 -10.07 2.80 10.20
N THR A 58 -9.17 3.55 9.57
CA THR A 58 -9.39 4.08 8.22
C THR A 58 -9.17 3.01 7.16
N VAL A 59 -8.16 2.15 7.34
CA VAL A 59 -7.95 0.95 6.50
C VAL A 59 -9.18 0.06 6.54
N GLU A 60 -9.65 -0.26 7.75
CA GLU A 60 -10.84 -1.07 7.97
C GLU A 60 -12.07 -0.46 7.28
N LEU A 61 -12.29 0.84 7.44
CA LEU A 61 -13.38 1.55 6.78
C LEU A 61 -13.30 1.45 5.26
N VAL A 62 -12.12 1.64 4.65
CA VAL A 62 -11.94 1.50 3.20
C VAL A 62 -12.30 0.09 2.74
N PHE A 63 -11.81 -0.94 3.45
CA PHE A 63 -12.06 -2.33 3.10
C PHE A 63 -13.55 -2.68 3.23
N GLN A 64 -14.19 -2.28 4.33
CA GLN A 64 -15.62 -2.45 4.54
C GLN A 64 -16.45 -1.75 3.45
N LEU A 65 -16.10 -0.52 3.07
CA LEU A 65 -16.78 0.19 1.98
C LEU A 65 -16.65 -0.57 0.66
N CYS A 66 -15.45 -1.04 0.31
CA CYS A 66 -15.24 -1.84 -0.90
C CYS A 66 -16.08 -3.14 -0.88
N SER A 67 -16.21 -3.80 0.27
CA SER A 67 -17.09 -4.96 0.43
C SER A 67 -18.57 -4.61 0.30
N VAL A 68 -19.03 -3.50 0.90
CA VAL A 68 -20.40 -2.99 0.79
C VAL A 68 -20.78 -2.73 -0.67
N PHE A 69 -19.85 -2.16 -1.44
CA PHE A 69 -20.05 -1.90 -2.86
C PHE A 69 -19.70 -3.08 -3.77
N GLN A 70 -19.34 -4.24 -3.20
CA GLN A 70 -19.02 -5.48 -3.93
C GLN A 70 -17.93 -5.27 -5.00
N LEU A 71 -16.91 -4.47 -4.66
CA LEU A 71 -15.82 -4.15 -5.57
C LEU A 71 -14.77 -5.26 -5.59
N PRO A 72 -14.04 -5.45 -6.71
CA PRO A 72 -12.92 -6.36 -6.77
C PRO A 72 -11.88 -6.08 -5.68
N PRO A 73 -11.18 -7.12 -5.17
CA PRO A 73 -10.23 -6.96 -4.07
C PRO A 73 -9.08 -6.01 -4.39
N GLU A 74 -8.66 -5.88 -5.65
CA GLU A 74 -7.65 -4.92 -6.11
C GLU A 74 -8.02 -3.47 -5.75
N VAL A 75 -9.32 -3.13 -5.78
CA VAL A 75 -9.81 -1.75 -5.61
C VAL A 75 -9.52 -1.23 -4.21
N LYS A 76 -9.66 -2.06 -3.16
CA LYS A 76 -9.48 -1.62 -1.78
C LYS A 76 -8.04 -1.20 -1.48
N TYR A 77 -7.07 -1.92 -2.05
CA TYR A 77 -5.65 -1.60 -1.91
C TYR A 77 -5.31 -0.33 -2.69
N LEU A 78 -5.69 -0.24 -3.97
CA LEU A 78 -5.43 0.94 -4.78
C LEU A 78 -6.09 2.21 -4.20
N ALA A 79 -7.34 2.10 -3.74
CA ALA A 79 -8.08 3.21 -3.12
C ALA A 79 -7.37 3.73 -1.88
N LEU A 80 -6.81 2.83 -1.07
CA LEU A 80 -6.05 3.18 0.11
C LEU A 80 -4.77 3.94 -0.25
N GLU A 81 -4.04 3.51 -1.28
CA GLU A 81 -2.83 4.23 -1.72
C GLU A 81 -3.16 5.63 -2.28
N ILE A 82 -4.27 5.74 -3.04
CA ILE A 82 -4.78 7.03 -3.55
C ILE A 82 -5.12 7.95 -2.38
N PHE A 83 -5.86 7.44 -1.39
CA PHE A 83 -6.30 8.22 -0.24
C PHE A 83 -5.12 8.67 0.62
N ASP A 84 -4.15 7.78 0.88
CA ASP A 84 -2.94 8.06 1.64
C ASP A 84 -2.12 9.20 1.05
N ARG A 85 -1.85 9.11 -0.25
CA ARG A 85 -1.10 10.13 -0.97
C ARG A 85 -1.87 11.44 -1.04
N PHE A 86 -3.18 11.37 -1.28
CA PHE A 86 -4.05 12.55 -1.31
C PHE A 86 -4.05 13.28 0.03
N ILE A 87 -4.29 12.57 1.14
CA ILE A 87 -4.41 13.22 2.45
C ILE A 87 -3.08 13.82 2.89
N SER A 88 -1.96 13.16 2.57
CA SER A 88 -0.61 13.66 2.85
C SER A 88 -0.31 14.96 2.10
N LEU A 89 -0.53 14.99 0.78
CA LEU A 89 -0.31 16.20 -0.02
C LEU A 89 -1.28 17.31 0.36
N HIS A 90 -2.56 16.98 0.54
CA HIS A 90 -3.58 17.96 0.93
C HIS A 90 -3.27 18.60 2.29
N TYR A 91 -2.78 17.82 3.24
CA TYR A 91 -2.40 18.32 4.56
C TYR A 91 -1.19 19.26 4.48
N ILE A 92 -0.16 18.92 3.69
CA ILE A 92 1.01 19.78 3.46
C ILE A 92 0.59 21.12 2.85
N ASP A 93 -0.25 21.10 1.82
CA ASP A 93 -0.74 22.32 1.18
C ASP A 93 -1.51 23.21 2.16
N LEU A 94 -2.41 22.62 2.96
CA LEU A 94 -3.18 23.34 3.97
C LEU A 94 -2.29 23.89 5.08
N TRP A 95 -1.27 23.15 5.49
CA TRP A 95 -0.30 23.58 6.49
C TRP A 95 0.51 24.77 5.97
N ALA A 96 1.09 24.65 4.77
CA ALA A 96 1.84 25.72 4.12
C ALA A 96 0.98 26.98 3.95
N HIS A 97 -0.27 26.83 3.52
CA HIS A 97 -1.19 27.95 3.41
C HIS A 97 -1.49 28.58 4.78
N THR A 98 -1.68 27.79 5.84
CA THR A 98 -2.06 28.32 7.17
C THR A 98 -0.91 29.03 7.88
N TYR A 99 0.29 28.46 7.82
CA TYR A 99 1.46 29.00 8.53
C TYR A 99 2.35 29.89 7.65
N GLY A 100 2.13 29.92 6.34
CA GLY A 100 2.80 30.84 5.41
C GLY A 100 2.11 32.19 5.21
N SER A 101 0.86 32.37 5.68
CA SER A 101 0.02 33.54 5.35
C SER A 101 -0.17 34.57 6.47
N SER A 102 0.26 34.29 7.71
CA SER A 102 0.12 35.20 8.85
C SER A 102 1.34 35.15 9.75
N THR A 103 1.73 36.26 10.37
CA THR A 103 2.82 36.32 11.38
C THR A 103 2.31 36.10 12.81
N ASP A 104 1.01 36.14 13.06
CA ASP A 104 0.43 35.93 14.39
C ASP A 104 0.13 34.45 14.68
N ARG A 105 0.87 33.89 15.64
CA ARG A 105 0.75 32.47 16.06
C ARG A 105 -0.64 32.12 16.59
N TYR A 106 -1.34 33.05 17.23
CA TYR A 106 -2.68 32.78 17.75
C TYR A 106 -3.69 32.59 16.60
N THR A 107 -3.68 33.51 15.63
CA THR A 107 -4.53 33.44 14.44
C THR A 107 -4.21 32.22 13.58
N GLN A 108 -2.93 31.87 13.40
CA GLN A 108 -2.52 30.64 12.73
C GLN A 108 -3.12 29.39 13.39
N LYS A 109 -2.97 29.26 14.71
CA LYS A 109 -3.49 28.11 15.46
C LYS A 109 -5.01 27.99 15.36
N LYS A 110 -5.73 29.12 15.48
CA LYS A 110 -7.20 29.14 15.34
C LYS A 110 -7.63 28.75 13.93
N THR A 111 -6.95 29.26 12.91
CA THR A 111 -7.20 28.94 11.49
C THR A 111 -6.95 27.46 11.23
N TRP A 112 -5.83 26.94 11.75
CA TRP A 112 -5.47 25.53 11.66
C TRP A 112 -6.55 24.61 12.24
N PHE A 113 -7.04 24.89 13.45
CA PHE A 113 -8.11 24.10 14.06
C PHE A 113 -9.39 24.08 13.21
N HIS A 114 -9.79 25.23 12.67
CA HIS A 114 -10.96 25.32 11.81
C HIS A 114 -10.76 24.53 10.50
N THR A 115 -9.60 24.65 9.88
CA THR A 115 -9.22 23.88 8.67
C THR A 115 -9.21 22.38 8.95
N ALA A 116 -8.56 21.93 10.02
CA ALA A 116 -8.52 20.52 10.42
C ALA A 116 -9.92 19.95 10.69
N SER A 117 -10.81 20.71 11.34
CA SER A 117 -12.21 20.30 11.56
C SER A 117 -12.96 20.13 10.24
N ARG A 118 -12.74 21.01 9.25
CA ARG A 118 -13.33 20.88 7.92
C ARG A 118 -12.82 19.65 7.17
N VAL A 119 -11.52 19.39 7.23
CA VAL A 119 -10.91 18.19 6.62
C VAL A 119 -11.55 16.93 7.22
N LYS A 120 -11.64 16.85 8.56
CA LYS A 120 -12.27 15.72 9.27
C LYS A 120 -13.72 15.46 8.81
N LYS A 121 -14.52 16.52 8.63
CA LYS A 121 -15.91 16.39 8.16
C LYS A 121 -16.02 15.90 6.71
N GLN A 122 -14.98 16.10 5.90
CA GLN A 122 -14.94 15.70 4.50
C GLN A 122 -14.25 14.36 4.27
N THR A 123 -13.57 13.79 5.29
CA THR A 123 -12.77 12.57 5.17
C THR A 123 -13.52 11.42 4.51
N LEU A 124 -14.75 11.12 4.94
CA LEU A 124 -15.55 10.04 4.34
C LEU A 124 -15.81 10.28 2.84
N LEU A 125 -16.10 11.52 2.44
CA LEU A 125 -16.28 11.86 1.03
C LEU A 125 -14.99 11.67 0.24
N ARG A 126 -13.81 12.00 0.82
CA ARG A 126 -12.50 11.81 0.19
C ARG A 126 -12.14 10.33 0.05
N ILE A 127 -12.47 9.52 1.05
CA ILE A 127 -12.32 8.06 0.98
C ILE A 127 -13.15 7.50 -0.17
N LEU A 128 -14.45 7.84 -0.22
CA LEU A 128 -15.33 7.38 -1.29
C LEU A 128 -14.88 7.87 -2.67
N SER A 129 -14.43 9.12 -2.78
CA SER A 129 -13.82 9.63 -4.01
C SER A 129 -12.59 8.82 -4.44
N SER A 130 -11.72 8.43 -3.50
CA SER A 130 -10.54 7.60 -3.78
C SER A 130 -10.93 6.20 -4.25
N ILE A 131 -11.98 5.60 -3.66
CA ILE A 131 -12.56 4.33 -4.11
C ILE A 131 -13.15 4.46 -5.52
N GLN A 132 -13.85 5.57 -5.83
CA GLN A 132 -14.39 5.80 -7.17
C GLN A 132 -13.27 5.85 -8.22
N ILE A 133 -12.20 6.60 -7.94
CA ILE A 133 -11.03 6.68 -8.83
C ILE A 133 -10.43 5.28 -9.00
N ALA A 134 -10.10 4.58 -7.92
CA ALA A 134 -9.55 3.22 -7.99
C ALA A 134 -10.44 2.26 -8.81
N SER A 135 -11.76 2.30 -8.60
CA SER A 135 -12.71 1.45 -9.32
C SER A 135 -12.70 1.72 -10.83
N LYS A 136 -12.47 2.97 -11.27
CA LYS A 136 -12.36 3.32 -12.69
C LYS A 136 -11.07 2.81 -13.32
N PHE A 137 -9.98 2.74 -12.55
CA PHE A 137 -8.69 2.22 -13.02
C PHE A 137 -8.66 0.70 -13.09
N VAL A 138 -9.26 0.02 -12.11
CA VAL A 138 -9.27 -1.45 -12.02
C VAL A 138 -10.42 -2.07 -12.82
N PHE A 139 -11.61 -1.44 -12.85
CA PHE A 139 -12.85 -2.08 -13.26
C PHE A 139 -13.73 -1.16 -14.11
N GLN A 140 -13.39 -1.04 -15.40
CA GLN A 140 -14.03 -0.09 -16.31
C GLN A 140 -15.54 -0.31 -16.59
N PRO A 141 -16.08 -1.53 -16.70
CA PRO A 141 -17.51 -1.71 -17.03
C PRO A 141 -18.47 -1.46 -15.85
N SER A 142 -18.00 -1.48 -14.60
CA SER A 142 -18.87 -1.44 -13.40
C SER A 142 -18.27 -0.59 -12.27
N SER A 143 -17.61 0.49 -12.65
CA SER A 143 -17.13 1.51 -11.71
C SER A 143 -18.27 2.00 -10.78
N MET A 144 -17.90 2.33 -9.55
CA MET A 144 -18.86 2.66 -8.50
C MET A 144 -19.68 3.92 -8.86
N SER A 145 -20.98 3.72 -9.14
CA SER A 145 -21.89 4.80 -9.53
C SER A 145 -22.02 5.88 -8.44
N LEU A 146 -21.93 7.15 -8.85
CA LEU A 146 -22.17 8.31 -7.99
C LEU A 146 -23.54 8.25 -7.28
N LYS A 147 -24.55 7.61 -7.89
CA LYS A 147 -25.88 7.46 -7.28
C LYS A 147 -25.83 6.55 -6.04
N HIS A 148 -25.12 5.42 -6.11
CA HIS A 148 -24.98 4.49 -4.98
C HIS A 148 -24.18 5.14 -3.84
N VAL A 149 -23.09 5.84 -4.18
CA VAL A 149 -22.30 6.59 -3.20
C VAL A 149 -23.16 7.66 -2.50
N ARG A 150 -24.01 8.37 -3.25
CA ARG A 150 -24.91 9.38 -2.68
C ARG A 150 -25.92 8.76 -1.72
N GLN A 151 -26.53 7.64 -2.10
CA GLN A 151 -27.47 6.91 -1.25
C GLN A 151 -26.80 6.44 0.05
N TYR A 152 -25.58 5.92 -0.05
CA TYR A 152 -24.80 5.54 1.13
C TYR A 152 -24.53 6.75 2.04
N LEU A 153 -24.02 7.85 1.49
CA LEU A 153 -23.76 9.08 2.25
C LEU A 153 -25.02 9.63 2.91
N LEU A 154 -26.16 9.62 2.22
CA LEU A 154 -27.44 10.07 2.77
C LEU A 154 -27.87 9.22 3.98
N LYS A 155 -27.67 7.90 3.93
CA LYS A 155 -27.97 6.99 5.07
C LYS A 155 -27.17 7.36 6.32
N TRP A 156 -25.98 7.92 6.16
CA TRP A 156 -25.09 8.36 7.24
C TRP A 156 -25.22 9.86 7.56
N GLY A 157 -26.30 10.53 7.10
CA GLY A 157 -26.57 11.94 7.39
C GLY A 157 -25.75 12.94 6.57
N HIS A 158 -25.08 12.50 5.51
CA HIS A 158 -24.31 13.36 4.63
C HIS A 158 -25.09 13.75 3.38
N HIS A 159 -25.47 15.03 3.30
CA HIS A 159 -26.25 15.59 2.20
C HIS A 159 -25.36 16.26 1.14
N TYR A 160 -24.69 15.47 0.32
CA TYR A 160 -23.88 15.96 -0.79
C TYR A 160 -24.67 15.97 -2.10
N SER A 161 -24.54 17.05 -2.88
CA SER A 161 -25.03 17.11 -4.26
C SER A 161 -24.12 16.29 -5.17
N LEU A 162 -24.65 15.78 -6.29
CA LEU A 162 -23.83 15.05 -7.27
C LEU A 162 -22.66 15.87 -7.78
N MET A 163 -22.87 17.18 -7.99
CA MET A 163 -21.81 18.11 -8.38
C MET A 163 -20.72 18.21 -7.31
N SER A 164 -21.08 18.31 -6.02
CA SER A 164 -20.09 18.36 -4.94
C SER A 164 -19.27 17.07 -4.82
N MET A 165 -19.88 15.92 -5.09
CA MET A 165 -19.21 14.63 -5.11
C MET A 165 -18.25 14.53 -6.30
N TYR A 166 -18.67 14.96 -7.49
CA TYR A 166 -17.83 15.04 -8.67
C TYR A 166 -16.62 15.97 -8.46
N LEU A 167 -16.85 17.17 -7.92
CA LEU A 167 -15.78 18.11 -7.57
C LEU A 167 -14.85 17.53 -6.48
N SER A 168 -15.39 16.70 -5.59
CA SER A 168 -14.56 16.01 -4.60
C SER A 168 -13.61 15.02 -5.26
N GLU A 169 -14.14 14.22 -6.20
CA GLU A 169 -13.37 13.27 -6.99
C GLU A 169 -12.28 13.97 -7.81
N LEU A 170 -12.65 15.03 -8.53
CA LEU A 170 -11.70 15.85 -9.28
C LEU A 170 -10.59 16.42 -8.39
N ARG A 171 -10.94 16.90 -7.19
CA ARG A 171 -9.93 17.42 -6.27
C ARG A 171 -8.94 16.34 -5.84
N VAL A 172 -9.42 15.14 -5.50
CA VAL A 172 -8.52 14.03 -5.14
C VAL A 172 -7.58 13.74 -6.31
N PHE A 173 -8.13 13.60 -7.52
CA PHE A 173 -7.33 13.30 -8.70
C PHE A 173 -6.33 14.41 -9.07
N SER A 174 -6.74 15.68 -8.99
CA SER A 174 -5.88 16.82 -9.32
C SER A 174 -4.79 17.05 -8.28
N THR A 175 -5.06 16.82 -6.98
CA THR A 175 -4.03 16.90 -5.93
C THR A 175 -2.94 15.84 -6.12
N LEU A 176 -3.25 14.76 -6.83
CA LEU A 176 -2.27 13.73 -7.21
C LEU A 176 -1.55 14.03 -8.54
N ASP A 177 -1.70 15.23 -9.11
CA ASP A 177 -1.26 15.59 -10.46
C ASP A 177 -1.77 14.60 -11.53
N CYS A 178 -2.96 14.02 -11.32
CA CYS A 178 -3.52 12.97 -12.16
C CYS A 178 -2.65 11.68 -12.22
N LYS A 179 -1.74 11.48 -11.26
CA LYS A 179 -0.85 10.31 -11.17
C LYS A 179 -1.35 9.31 -10.14
N VAL A 180 -2.10 8.32 -10.63
CA VAL A 180 -2.54 7.15 -9.83
C VAL A 180 -1.48 6.03 -9.95
N PRO A 181 -1.13 5.33 -8.86
CA PRO A 181 -0.21 4.19 -8.93
C PRO A 181 -0.69 3.16 -9.95
N MET A 182 0.22 2.74 -10.85
CA MET A 182 -0.09 1.71 -11.84
C MET A 182 -0.22 0.32 -11.21
N TYR A 183 0.54 0.08 -10.15
CA TYR A 183 0.55 -1.20 -9.42
C TYR A 183 0.35 -0.94 -7.93
N SER A 184 -0.62 -1.63 -7.35
CA SER A 184 -0.92 -1.63 -5.92
C SER A 184 -0.14 -2.71 -5.18
N MET A 185 -0.11 -2.68 -3.84
CA MET A 185 0.45 -3.77 -3.02
C MET A 185 -0.13 -5.16 -3.34
N TYR A 186 -1.37 -5.22 -3.81
CA TYR A 186 -1.98 -6.47 -4.26
C TYR A 186 -1.30 -7.01 -5.52
N ASP A 187 -0.93 -6.15 -6.48
CA ASP A 187 -0.22 -6.54 -7.69
C ASP A 187 1.17 -7.08 -7.39
N PHE A 188 1.88 -6.46 -6.44
CA PHE A 188 3.18 -6.95 -5.96
C PHE A 188 3.06 -8.35 -5.37
N THR A 189 2.10 -8.51 -4.44
CA THR A 189 1.88 -9.78 -3.74
C THR A 189 1.49 -10.88 -4.72
N LYS A 190 0.55 -10.60 -5.62
CA LYS A 190 0.10 -11.55 -6.63
C LYS A 190 1.22 -11.94 -7.61
N ALA A 191 1.97 -10.98 -8.12
CA ALA A 191 3.08 -11.26 -9.04
C ALA A 191 4.19 -12.09 -8.39
N LEU A 192 4.51 -11.83 -7.11
CA LEU A 192 5.50 -12.61 -6.38
C LEU A 192 5.02 -14.03 -6.08
N LEU A 193 3.75 -14.20 -5.70
CA LEU A 193 3.14 -15.52 -5.52
C LEU A 193 3.13 -16.31 -6.83
N GLU A 194 2.70 -15.69 -7.93
CA GLU A 194 2.72 -16.29 -9.27
C GLU A 194 4.16 -16.61 -9.71
N GLY A 195 5.14 -15.79 -9.34
CA GLY A 195 6.55 -16.05 -9.59
C GLY A 195 7.05 -17.36 -8.97
N LEU A 196 6.45 -17.81 -7.86
CA LEU A 196 6.79 -19.07 -7.20
C LEU A 196 6.20 -20.32 -7.88
N GLN A 197 5.31 -20.15 -8.87
CA GLN A 197 4.64 -21.28 -9.57
C GLN A 197 5.62 -22.24 -10.25
N TYR A 198 6.83 -21.77 -10.57
CA TYR A 198 7.86 -22.62 -11.15
C TYR A 198 8.31 -23.74 -10.18
N TRP A 199 8.26 -23.50 -8.87
CA TRP A 199 8.72 -24.46 -7.85
C TRP A 199 7.60 -25.26 -7.21
N ALA A 200 6.38 -24.71 -7.13
CA ALA A 200 5.25 -25.40 -6.52
C ALA A 200 3.91 -24.84 -7.02
N ASN A 201 2.84 -25.64 -6.90
CA ASN A 201 1.49 -25.19 -7.25
C ASN A 201 0.93 -24.23 -6.20
N VAL A 202 1.02 -22.92 -6.46
CA VAL A 202 0.58 -21.89 -5.50
C VAL A 202 -0.93 -21.65 -5.47
N SER A 203 -1.73 -22.44 -6.22
CA SER A 203 -3.18 -22.21 -6.33
C SER A 203 -3.88 -22.19 -4.97
N GLU A 204 -3.43 -23.06 -4.06
CA GLU A 204 -3.97 -23.20 -2.70
C GLU A 204 -3.57 -22.04 -1.77
N LEU A 205 -2.50 -21.31 -2.11
CA LEU A 205 -2.01 -20.18 -1.32
C LEU A 205 -2.71 -18.86 -1.63
N HIS A 206 -3.43 -18.72 -2.75
CA HIS A 206 -4.03 -17.44 -3.14
C HIS A 206 -4.96 -16.87 -2.06
N TYR A 207 -5.84 -17.71 -1.50
CA TYR A 207 -6.77 -17.28 -0.45
C TYR A 207 -6.05 -16.87 0.83
N THR A 208 -5.12 -17.71 1.32
CA THR A 208 -4.31 -17.43 2.51
C THR A 208 -3.51 -16.14 2.33
N THR A 209 -2.88 -15.97 1.16
CA THR A 209 -2.07 -14.79 0.83
C THR A 209 -2.90 -13.52 0.81
N GLU A 210 -4.12 -13.56 0.27
CA GLU A 210 -5.00 -12.41 0.31
C GLU A 210 -5.40 -12.06 1.75
N LYS A 211 -5.70 -13.04 2.60
CA LYS A 211 -6.08 -12.80 4.01
C LYS A 211 -4.91 -12.27 4.84
N VAL A 212 -3.71 -12.80 4.61
CA VAL A 212 -2.49 -12.29 5.24
C VAL A 212 -2.18 -10.86 4.77
N LEU A 213 -2.42 -10.55 3.49
CA LEU A 213 -2.28 -9.19 2.97
C LEU A 213 -3.27 -8.23 3.65
N GLU A 214 -4.55 -8.61 3.73
CA GLU A 214 -5.57 -7.81 4.44
C GLU A 214 -5.16 -7.53 5.89
N PHE A 215 -4.75 -8.58 6.62
CA PHE A 215 -4.26 -8.46 7.99
C PHE A 215 -3.05 -7.54 8.09
N SER A 216 -2.09 -7.66 7.17
CA SER A 216 -0.86 -6.87 7.18
C SER A 216 -1.11 -5.37 6.98
N PHE A 217 -2.23 -5.01 6.35
CA PHE A 217 -2.68 -3.63 6.23
C PHE A 217 -3.39 -3.13 7.50
N LEU A 218 -4.15 -3.98 8.18
CA LEU A 218 -4.84 -3.63 9.43
C LEU A 218 -3.86 -3.48 10.60
N GLU A 219 -2.87 -4.36 10.70
CA GLU A 219 -1.87 -4.39 11.78
C GLU A 219 -0.53 -3.75 11.37
N ARG A 220 -0.53 -2.93 10.34
CA ARG A 220 0.69 -2.35 9.74
C ARG A 220 1.58 -1.65 10.76
N ASP A 221 1.00 -0.85 11.64
CA ASP A 221 1.73 -0.10 12.66
C ASP A 221 2.44 -1.03 13.65
N GLU A 222 1.75 -2.06 14.14
CA GLU A 222 2.29 -3.05 15.07
C GLU A 222 3.36 -3.93 14.40
N ILE A 223 3.13 -4.35 13.16
CA ILE A 223 4.09 -5.12 12.36
C ILE A 223 5.41 -4.35 12.25
N TYR A 224 5.37 -3.09 11.85
CA TYR A 224 6.59 -2.29 11.70
C TYR A 224 7.19 -1.83 13.02
N HIS A 225 6.39 -1.69 14.09
CA HIS A 225 6.88 -1.47 15.44
C HIS A 225 7.72 -2.66 15.93
N ARG A 226 7.20 -3.89 15.79
CA ARG A 226 7.95 -5.11 16.12
C ARG A 226 9.17 -5.30 15.23
N TYR A 227 9.04 -5.01 13.94
CA TYR A 227 10.17 -5.10 13.01
C TYR A 227 11.30 -4.14 13.39
N PHE A 228 10.95 -2.89 13.75
CA PHE A 228 11.92 -1.92 14.24
C PHE A 228 12.64 -2.41 15.49
N ARG A 229 11.87 -2.94 16.46
CA ARG A 229 12.42 -3.49 17.70
C ARG A 229 13.35 -4.67 17.45
N MET A 230 12.99 -5.57 16.53
CA MET A 230 13.82 -6.69 16.14
C MET A 230 15.13 -6.24 15.48
N SER A 231 15.09 -5.23 14.60
CA SER A 231 16.28 -4.74 13.88
C SER A 231 17.22 -3.89 14.73
N THR A 232 16.71 -3.22 15.77
CA THR A 232 17.49 -2.22 16.53
C THR A 232 17.66 -2.55 18.01
N ASN A 233 16.93 -3.52 18.54
CA ASN A 233 16.76 -3.78 19.98
C ASN A 233 16.22 -2.57 20.77
N ARG A 234 15.59 -1.59 20.10
CA ARG A 234 14.98 -0.42 20.74
C ARG A 234 13.47 -0.47 20.63
N TRP A 235 12.79 0.00 21.68
CA TRP A 235 11.32 0.06 21.70
C TRP A 235 10.77 1.22 20.87
N GLU A 236 11.40 2.38 20.94
CA GLU A 236 10.92 3.57 20.23
C GLU A 236 12.02 4.18 19.35
N PRO A 237 11.71 4.49 18.08
CA PRO A 237 12.64 5.16 17.19
C PRO A 237 12.74 6.65 17.51
N ILE A 238 13.97 7.16 17.60
CA ILE A 238 14.22 8.61 17.59
C ILE A 238 13.95 9.19 16.19
N PRO A 239 13.73 10.51 16.03
CA PRO A 239 13.36 11.09 14.74
C PRO A 239 14.29 10.73 13.57
N GLN A 240 15.61 10.67 13.78
CA GLN A 240 16.53 10.23 12.73
C GLN A 240 16.33 8.75 12.33
N GLU A 241 16.10 7.87 13.31
CA GLU A 241 15.85 6.45 13.06
C GLU A 241 14.53 6.24 12.31
N ARG A 242 13.49 7.04 12.59
CA ARG A 242 12.22 6.99 11.84
C ARG A 242 12.44 7.24 10.35
N LEU A 243 13.27 8.23 10.01
CA LEU A 243 13.60 8.55 8.62
C LEU A 243 14.42 7.44 7.96
N GLN A 244 15.40 6.87 8.66
CA GLN A 244 16.21 5.76 8.15
C GLN A 244 15.37 4.49 7.94
N PHE A 245 14.45 4.21 8.87
CA PHE A 245 13.59 3.04 8.83
C PHE A 245 12.41 3.17 7.87
N ALA A 246 12.05 4.39 7.46
CA ALA A 246 11.00 4.64 6.46
C ALA A 246 11.23 3.87 5.15
N ASN A 247 12.50 3.67 4.75
CA ASN A 247 12.85 2.85 3.59
C ASN A 247 12.29 1.43 3.68
N MET A 248 12.37 0.82 4.87
CA MET A 248 11.84 -0.53 5.09
C MET A 248 10.32 -0.54 5.08
N GLN A 249 9.68 0.52 5.60
CA GLN A 249 8.22 0.64 5.60
C GLN A 249 7.63 0.87 4.21
N LEU A 250 8.35 1.60 3.36
CA LEU A 250 7.93 1.92 2.00
C LEU A 250 8.31 0.83 0.99
N ASN A 251 9.17 -0.11 1.35
CA ASN A 251 9.60 -1.18 0.45
C ASN A 251 8.46 -2.21 0.23
N ARG A 252 7.81 -2.08 -0.92
CA ARG A 252 6.68 -2.94 -1.31
C ARG A 252 7.08 -4.39 -1.52
N PHE A 253 8.29 -4.63 -2.03
CA PHE A 253 8.82 -5.99 -2.17
C PHE A 253 9.01 -6.66 -0.82
N LEU A 254 9.61 -5.94 0.15
CA LEU A 254 9.79 -6.50 1.48
C LEU A 254 8.46 -6.95 2.08
N MET A 255 7.45 -6.07 2.09
CA MET A 255 6.12 -6.40 2.62
C MET A 255 5.45 -7.52 1.82
N ALA A 256 5.40 -7.42 0.49
CA ALA A 256 4.72 -8.40 -0.36
C ALA A 256 5.37 -9.79 -0.28
N SER A 257 6.71 -9.87 -0.30
CA SER A 257 7.45 -11.11 -0.09
C SER A 257 7.19 -11.69 1.30
N SER A 258 7.14 -10.85 2.33
CA SER A 258 6.87 -11.30 3.70
C SER A 258 5.45 -11.83 3.85
N VAL A 259 4.46 -11.23 3.20
CA VAL A 259 3.08 -11.74 3.13
C VAL A 259 3.01 -13.12 2.47
N VAL A 260 3.71 -13.31 1.35
CA VAL A 260 3.78 -14.61 0.66
C VAL A 260 4.45 -15.67 1.55
N VAL A 261 5.59 -15.34 2.18
CA VAL A 261 6.31 -16.25 3.07
C VAL A 261 5.50 -16.56 4.34
N SER A 262 4.79 -15.59 4.90
CA SER A 262 3.86 -15.79 6.03
C SER A 262 2.76 -16.78 5.68
N SER A 263 2.25 -16.70 4.44
CA SER A 263 1.22 -17.61 3.95
C SER A 263 1.73 -19.05 3.86
N LEU A 264 3.02 -19.25 3.52
CA LEU A 264 3.68 -20.56 3.54
C LEU A 264 3.93 -21.10 4.96
N TYR A 265 4.09 -20.23 5.95
CA TYR A 265 4.15 -20.64 7.36
C TYR A 265 2.79 -21.10 7.88
N ILE A 266 1.71 -20.45 7.45
CA ILE A 266 0.33 -20.75 7.87
C ILE A 266 -0.22 -21.96 7.12
N HIS A 267 0.01 -22.01 5.81
CA HIS A 267 -0.48 -23.04 4.91
C HIS A 267 0.71 -23.79 4.32
N HIS A 268 0.92 -25.02 4.79
CA HIS A 268 2.00 -25.86 4.30
C HIS A 268 1.78 -26.19 2.82
N LEU A 269 2.76 -25.86 1.98
CA LEU A 269 2.77 -26.22 0.57
C LEU A 269 3.79 -27.32 0.32
N GLU A 270 3.36 -28.40 -0.34
CA GLU A 270 4.28 -29.44 -0.77
C GLU A 270 5.31 -28.89 -1.77
N GLY A 271 6.58 -29.25 -1.57
CA GLY A 271 7.67 -28.90 -2.49
C GLY A 271 8.30 -27.51 -2.27
N LEU A 272 7.66 -26.59 -1.56
CA LEU A 272 8.22 -25.26 -1.29
C LEU A 272 7.99 -24.80 0.15
N GLY A 273 9.07 -24.74 0.94
CA GLY A 273 9.04 -24.22 2.30
C GLY A 273 9.34 -22.71 2.40
N PRO A 274 8.99 -22.06 3.53
CA PRO A 274 9.19 -20.63 3.77
C PRO A 274 10.63 -20.15 3.57
N ASN A 275 11.63 -20.94 4.02
CA ASN A 275 13.04 -20.60 3.87
C ASN A 275 13.43 -20.52 2.39
N LYS A 276 13.07 -21.54 1.59
CA LYS A 276 13.44 -21.56 0.18
C LYS A 276 12.72 -20.47 -0.61
N ALA A 277 11.44 -20.24 -0.31
CA ALA A 277 10.68 -19.14 -0.91
C ALA A 277 11.32 -17.78 -0.59
N SER A 278 11.81 -17.56 0.64
CA SER A 278 12.47 -16.29 1.00
C SER A 278 13.77 -16.05 0.23
N GLU A 279 14.55 -17.08 -0.07
CA GLU A 279 15.75 -16.97 -0.91
C GLU A 279 15.39 -16.60 -2.34
N ILE A 280 14.42 -17.29 -2.92
CA ILE A 280 13.95 -17.04 -4.30
C ILE A 280 13.41 -15.61 -4.42
N LEU A 281 12.57 -15.18 -3.47
CA LEU A 281 12.00 -13.84 -3.47
C LEU A 281 13.05 -12.75 -3.21
N SER A 282 14.08 -13.07 -2.42
CA SER A 282 15.22 -12.19 -2.18
C SER A 282 15.96 -11.87 -3.48
N GLU A 283 16.22 -12.89 -4.30
CA GLU A 283 16.85 -12.74 -5.61
C GLU A 283 15.98 -11.92 -6.57
N LEU A 284 14.66 -12.15 -6.55
CA LEU A 284 13.70 -11.48 -7.44
C LEU A 284 13.46 -10.00 -7.09
N GLY A 285 13.42 -9.66 -5.80
CA GLY A 285 13.06 -8.32 -5.31
C GLY A 285 14.24 -7.45 -4.88
N CYS A 286 15.47 -7.96 -4.93
CA CYS A 286 16.66 -7.31 -4.35
C CYS A 286 16.45 -6.90 -2.87
N VAL A 287 15.78 -7.76 -2.10
CA VAL A 287 15.54 -7.57 -0.65
C VAL A 287 16.26 -8.67 0.11
N ASN A 288 16.79 -8.42 1.30
CA ASN A 288 17.48 -9.43 2.10
C ASN A 288 16.51 -10.55 2.53
N SER A 289 16.89 -11.82 2.34
CA SER A 289 16.06 -12.97 2.74
C SER A 289 15.82 -13.06 4.25
N ASN A 290 16.76 -12.58 5.08
CA ASN A 290 16.58 -12.49 6.53
C ASN A 290 15.52 -11.46 6.90
N ASP A 291 15.48 -10.32 6.21
CA ASP A 291 14.48 -9.28 6.43
C ASP A 291 13.08 -9.79 6.06
N ILE A 292 12.97 -10.50 4.93
CA ILE A 292 11.72 -11.15 4.50
C ILE A 292 11.24 -12.14 5.56
N ARG A 293 12.12 -13.03 6.03
CA ARG A 293 11.76 -14.03 7.05
C ARG A 293 11.41 -13.40 8.38
N GLY A 294 12.19 -12.44 8.85
CA GLY A 294 11.97 -11.76 10.12
C GLY A 294 10.61 -11.05 10.14
N LEU A 295 10.28 -10.31 9.08
CA LEU A 295 8.98 -9.65 8.95
C LEU A 295 7.84 -10.68 8.79
N ALA A 296 8.05 -11.78 8.07
CA ALA A 296 7.06 -12.84 7.94
C ALA A 296 6.74 -13.53 9.28
N ILE A 297 7.76 -13.81 10.09
CA ILE A 297 7.58 -14.39 11.42
C ILE A 297 6.74 -13.45 12.30
N ILE A 298 7.03 -12.14 12.29
CA ILE A 298 6.26 -11.14 13.02
C ILE A 298 4.78 -11.15 12.60
N ILE A 299 4.50 -11.19 11.29
CA ILE A 299 3.13 -11.25 10.76
C ILE A 299 2.42 -12.52 11.27
N VAL A 300 3.08 -13.67 11.19
CA VAL A 300 2.51 -14.95 11.65
C VAL A 300 2.26 -14.95 13.16
N GLU A 301 3.19 -14.44 13.97
CA GLU A 301 3.02 -14.31 15.41
C GLU A 301 1.81 -13.45 15.78
N LEU A 302 1.62 -12.33 15.07
CA LEU A 302 0.48 -11.45 15.26
C LEU A 302 -0.85 -12.12 14.87
N ILE A 303 -0.86 -12.89 13.78
CA ILE A 303 -2.06 -13.63 13.34
C ILE A 303 -2.43 -14.75 14.33
N LEU A 304 -1.44 -15.51 14.79
CA LEU A 304 -1.66 -16.67 15.67
C LEU A 304 -1.87 -16.27 17.15
N GLY A 305 -1.72 -14.99 17.48
CA GLY A 305 -1.91 -14.47 18.84
C GLY A 305 -0.76 -14.84 19.79
N SER A 306 0.42 -15.15 19.26
CA SER A 306 1.58 -15.57 20.05
C SER A 306 2.15 -14.39 20.84
N THR A 307 1.73 -14.27 22.09
CA THR A 307 2.67 -13.90 23.15
C THR A 307 3.64 -15.07 23.27
N ILE A 308 4.76 -15.01 22.54
CA ILE A 308 5.90 -15.83 22.95
C ILE A 308 6.35 -15.25 24.27
N VAL A 309 5.89 -15.93 25.32
CA VAL A 309 6.45 -15.95 26.67
C VAL A 309 7.95 -15.72 26.52
N SER A 310 8.44 -14.69 27.21
CA SER A 310 9.84 -14.58 27.59
C SER A 310 10.27 -15.88 28.28
N THR A 311 10.69 -16.86 27.51
CA THR A 311 11.50 -17.96 28.00
C THR A 311 12.86 -17.36 28.30
N SER A 312 12.98 -16.96 29.57
CA SER A 312 14.17 -17.04 30.39
C SER A 312 15.34 -17.77 29.71
N CYS A 313 16.42 -17.04 29.47
CA CYS A 313 17.75 -17.62 29.28
C CYS A 313 18.77 -16.78 30.04
N GLY A 314 19.30 -17.37 31.11
CA GLY A 314 20.66 -17.15 31.64
C GLY A 314 20.88 -15.92 32.48
#